data_AF-A0A1I8D2J1-F1
#
_entry.id   AF-A0A1I8D2J1-F1
#
_cell.length_a   1.000
_cell.length_b   1.000
_cell.length_c   1.000
_cell.angle_alpha   90.00
_cell.angle_beta   90.00
_cell.angle_gamma   90.00
#
_symmetry.space_group_name_H-M   'P 1'
#
loop_
_entity.id
_entity.type
_entity.pdbx_description
1 polymer ?
#
loop_
_entity_poly.entity_id
_entity_poly.type
_entity_poly.pdbx_seq_one_letter_code
_entity_poly.pdbx_strand_id
1 'polypeptide(L)' 'MDGILCDICKDAVKKVEDEVTKGGETLKEAISSFCQDIGSILDPNCNSDLDKEIDKIISWIDGKLSPEQICHKFDIC' A
#
# COMPACT_ATOMS: atom_id res chain seq x y z
N MET A 1 -14.65 -13.74 1.41
CA MET A 1 -14.89 -12.44 2.07
C MET A 1 -13.71 -11.50 1.77
N ASP A 2 -13.10 -11.67 0.59
CA ASP A 2 -11.73 -11.23 0.29
C ASP A 2 -11.70 -10.02 -0.66
N GLY A 3 -12.81 -9.76 -1.35
CA GLY A 3 -12.94 -8.62 -2.26
C GLY A 3 -12.80 -7.26 -1.57
N ILE A 4 -13.32 -7.12 -0.34
CA ILE A 4 -13.24 -5.86 0.41
C ILE A 4 -11.79 -5.50 0.73
N LEU A 5 -10.99 -6.48 1.15
CA LEU A 5 -9.58 -6.28 1.48
C LEU A 5 -8.75 -5.98 0.23
N CYS A 6 -9.06 -6.67 -0.87
CA CYS A 6 -8.49 -6.40 -2.17
C CYS A 6 -8.79 -4.98 -2.67
N ASP A 7 -10.03 -4.50 -2.54
CA ASP A 7 -10.41 -3.13 -2.91
C ASP A 7 -9.72 -2.08 -2.04
N ILE A 8 -9.66 -2.28 -0.71
CA ILE A 8 -8.95 -1.37 0.20
C ILE A 8 -7.45 -1.31 -0.15
N CYS A 9 -6.82 -2.45 -0.45
CA CYS A 9 -5.42 -2.48 -0.87
C CYS A 9 -5.20 -1.70 -2.18
N LYS A 10 -6.05 -1.94 -3.19
CA LYS A 10 -5.94 -1.26 -4.50
C LYS A 10 -6.11 0.24 -4.37
N ASP A 11 -7.11 0.69 -3.61
CA ASP A 11 -7.37 2.12 -3.39
C ASP A 11 -6.17 2.82 -2.76
N ALA A 12 -5.53 2.15 -1.80
CA ALA A 12 -4.43 2.77 -1.13
C ALA A 12 -3.10 2.75 -1.90
N VAL A 13 -2.80 1.68 -2.65
CA VAL A 13 -1.66 1.70 -3.58
C VAL A 13 -1.82 2.84 -4.58
N LYS A 14 -3.05 3.06 -5.07
CA LYS A 14 -3.38 4.15 -5.98
C LYS A 14 -3.21 5.53 -5.34
N LYS A 15 -3.60 5.67 -4.06
CA LYS A 15 -3.39 6.88 -3.26
C LYS A 15 -1.90 7.18 -3.10
N VAL A 16 -1.10 6.15 -2.82
CA VAL A 16 0.36 6.25 -2.74
C VAL A 16 0.98 6.66 -4.08
N GLU A 17 0.59 6.04 -5.19
CA GLU A 17 1.04 6.43 -6.54
C GLU A 17 0.72 7.89 -6.87
N ASP A 18 -0.49 8.34 -6.51
CA ASP A 18 -0.96 9.71 -6.78
C ASP A 18 -0.18 10.75 -5.94
N GLU A 19 0.07 10.48 -4.66
CA GLU A 19 0.86 11.37 -3.78
C GLU A 19 2.33 11.47 -4.23
N VAL A 20 2.92 10.35 -4.66
CA VAL A 20 4.28 10.31 -5.22
C VAL A 20 4.36 11.07 -6.53
N THR A 21 3.35 10.93 -7.39
CA THR A 21 3.27 11.64 -8.67
C THR A 21 3.08 13.14 -8.48
N LYS A 22 2.35 13.55 -7.44
CA LYS A 22 2.16 14.95 -7.07
C LYS A 22 3.38 15.59 -6.42
N GLY A 23 4.37 14.79 -6.00
CA GLY A 23 5.60 15.27 -5.36
C GLY A 23 5.38 15.91 -3.98
N GLY A 24 4.23 15.62 -3.35
CA GLY A 24 3.82 16.22 -2.08
C GLY A 24 4.36 15.47 -0.86
N GLU A 25 4.17 14.15 -0.83
CA GLU A 25 4.59 13.29 0.28
C GLU A 25 5.72 12.35 -0.16
N THR A 26 6.59 12.00 0.79
CA THR A 26 7.53 10.91 0.53
C THR A 26 6.74 9.60 0.39
N LEU A 27 7.17 8.73 -0.51
CA LEU A 27 6.55 7.42 -0.72
C LEU A 27 6.41 6.62 0.59
N LYS A 28 7.33 6.85 1.53
CA LYS A 28 7.29 6.29 2.89
C LYS A 28 6.13 6.85 3.73
N GLU A 29 5.87 8.15 3.69
CA GLU A 29 4.74 8.77 4.40
C GLU A 29 3.39 8.32 3.82
N ALA A 30 3.28 8.27 2.49
CA ALA A 30 2.06 7.81 1.84
C ALA A 30 1.72 6.35 2.24
N ILE A 31 2.74 5.48 2.33
CA ILE A 31 2.53 4.09 2.77
C ILE A 31 2.28 4.02 4.30
N SER A 32 2.89 4.89 5.10
CA SER A 32 2.56 5.00 6.53
C SER A 32 1.11 5.43 6.75
N SER A 33 0.60 6.32 5.91
CA SER A 33 -0.79 6.78 5.90
C SER A 33 -1.74 5.67 5.48
N PHE A 34 -1.40 4.91 4.43
CA PHE A 34 -2.06 3.64 4.06
C PHE A 34 -2.14 2.68 5.24
N CYS A 35 -1.05 2.53 5.97
CA CYS A 35 -0.96 1.58 7.05
C CYS A 35 -1.79 2.01 8.27
N GLN A 36 -1.97 3.32 8.48
CA GLN A 36 -2.96 3.82 9.45
C GLN A 36 -4.40 3.58 9.00
N ASP A 37 -4.69 3.84 7.72
CA ASP A 37 -6.02 3.61 7.11
C ASP A 37 -6.41 2.12 7.19
N ILE A 38 -5.47 1.22 6.88
CA ILE A 38 -5.68 -0.23 6.87
C ILE A 38 -5.50 -0.88 8.23
N GLY A 39 -4.52 -0.48 9.03
CA GLY A 39 -4.21 -1.10 10.33
C GLY A 39 -5.36 -1.01 11.33
N SER A 40 -6.27 -0.06 11.12
CA SER A 40 -7.53 0.05 11.86
C SER A 40 -8.56 -1.04 11.51
N ILE A 41 -8.42 -1.70 10.35
CA ILE A 41 -9.38 -2.65 9.76
C ILE A 41 -8.82 -4.07 9.69
N LEU A 42 -7.54 -4.20 9.31
CA LEU A 42 -6.91 -5.47 8.97
C LEU A 42 -5.99 -6.01 10.07
N ASP A 43 -5.06 -5.20 10.56
CA ASP A 43 -4.11 -5.64 11.58
C ASP A 43 -3.50 -4.45 12.34
N PRO A 44 -3.64 -4.38 13.68
CA PRO A 44 -3.03 -3.30 14.46
C PRO A 44 -1.49 -3.31 14.43
N ASN A 45 -0.86 -4.40 13.96
CA ASN A 45 0.59 -4.49 13.79
C ASN A 45 1.08 -4.05 12.41
N CYS A 46 0.20 -3.50 11.56
CA CYS A 46 0.53 -2.96 10.25
C CYS A 46 1.88 -2.22 10.25
N ASN A 47 2.12 -1.31 11.19
CA ASN A 47 3.36 -0.52 11.26
C ASN A 47 4.65 -1.32 11.52
N SER A 48 4.59 -2.49 12.17
CA SER A 48 5.79 -3.27 12.52
C SER A 48 6.23 -4.23 11.41
N ASP A 49 5.27 -4.79 10.67
CA ASP A 49 5.55 -5.69 9.55
C ASP A 49 5.71 -4.93 8.21
N LEU A 50 5.08 -3.75 8.07
CA LEU A 50 5.19 -2.98 6.83
C LEU A 50 6.51 -2.26 6.63
N ASP A 51 7.38 -2.02 7.62
CA ASP A 51 8.65 -1.33 7.33
C ASP A 51 9.51 -2.11 6.30
N LYS A 52 9.44 -3.45 6.30
CA LYS A 52 10.10 -4.31 5.30
C LYS A 52 9.31 -4.46 4.00
N GLU A 53 7.98 -4.39 4.08
CA GLU A 53 7.12 -4.47 2.91
C GLU A 53 7.04 -3.13 2.17
N ILE A 54 7.26 -2.00 2.85
CA ILE A 54 7.33 -0.63 2.31
C ILE A 54 8.41 -0.55 1.24
N ASP A 55 9.62 -1.03 1.51
CA ASP A 55 10.71 -1.04 0.52
C ASP A 55 10.35 -1.86 -0.74
N LYS A 56 9.56 -2.93 -0.59
CA LYS A 56 9.08 -3.72 -1.73
C LYS A 56 8.00 -2.98 -2.51
N ILE A 57 7.03 -2.36 -1.83
CA ILE A 57 5.99 -1.54 -2.47
C ILE A 57 6.63 -0.40 -3.22
N ILE A 58 7.62 0.27 -2.61
CA ILE A 58 8.41 1.33 -3.23
C ILE A 58 9.02 0.83 -4.54
N SER A 59 9.71 -0.32 -4.49
CA SER A 59 10.33 -0.92 -5.67
C SER A 59 9.32 -1.31 -6.75
N TRP A 60 8.10 -1.71 -6.36
CA TRP A 60 7.03 -2.07 -7.30
C TRP A 60 6.37 -0.84 -7.94
N ILE A 61 6.17 0.23 -7.17
CA ILE A 61 5.66 1.50 -7.67
C ILE A 61 6.68 2.16 -8.60
N ASP A 62 7.98 2.14 -8.25
CA ASP A 62 9.06 2.58 -9.15
C ASP A 62 9.10 1.72 -10.43
N GLY A 63 8.85 0.41 -10.29
CA GLY A 63 8.66 -0.53 -11.40
C GLY A 63 7.36 -0.37 -12.19
N LYS A 64 6.50 0.60 -11.85
CA LYS A 64 5.19 0.87 -12.47
C LYS A 64 4.22 -0.32 -12.45
N LEU A 65 4.27 -1.12 -11.41
CA LEU A 65 3.29 -2.19 -11.21
C LEU A 65 1.91 -1.60 -10.91
N SER A 66 0.86 -2.22 -11.45
CA SER A 66 -0.50 -1.80 -11.17
C SER A 66 -0.94 -2.16 -9.73
N PRO A 67 -1.87 -1.41 -9.13
CA PRO A 67 -2.40 -1.68 -7.79
C PRO A 67 -2.84 -3.12 -7.58
N GLU A 68 -3.49 -3.72 -8.58
CA GLU A 68 -3.95 -5.11 -8.54
C GLU A 68 -2.79 -6.12 -8.46
N GLN A 69 -1.69 -5.88 -9.19
CA GLN A 69 -0.51 -6.75 -9.13
C GLN A 69 0.23 -6.64 -7.80
N ILE A 70 0.27 -5.44 -7.23
CA ILE A 70 0.87 -5.19 -5.92
C ILE A 70 0.06 -5.91 -4.85
N CYS A 71 -1.26 -5.78 -4.85
CA CYS A 71 -2.14 -6.45 -3.89
C CYS A 71 -2.15 -7.97 -4.04
N HIS A 72 -2.02 -8.49 -5.27
CA HIS A 72 -1.82 -9.93 -5.50
C HIS A 72 -0.49 -10.46 -4.96
N LYS A 73 0.57 -9.65 -5.01
CA LYS A 73 1.87 -10.04 -4.42
C LYS A 73 1.83 -10.13 -2.90
N PHE A 74 0.87 -9.45 -2.28
CA PHE A 74 0.61 -9.53 -0.85
C PHE A 74 -0.35 -10.65 -0.45
N ASP A 75 -0.87 -11.41 -1.41
CA ASP A 75 -1.89 -12.44 -1.15
C ASP A 75 -3.17 -11.84 -0.51
N ILE A 76 -3.40 -10.54 -0.71
CA ILE A 76 -4.59 -9.80 -0.24
C ILE A 76 -5.69 -9.86 -1.30
N CYS A 77 -5.28 -9.79 -2.56
CA CYS A 77 -6.02 -10.24 -3.73
C CYS A 77 -5.38 -11.57 -4.17
#